data_AF-A0A958PKN9-F1
#
_entry.id   AF-A0A958PKN9-F1
#
_cell.length_a   1.000
_cell.length_b   1.000
_cell.length_c   1.000
_cell.angle_alpha   90.00
_cell.angle_beta   90.00
_cell.angle_gamma   90.00
#
_symmetry.space_group_name_H-M   'P 1'
#
loop_
_entity.id
_entity.type
_entity.pdbx_description
1 polymer ?
#
loop_
_entity_poly.entity_id
_entity_poly.type
_entity_poly.pdbx_seq_one_letter_code
_entity_poly.pdbx_strand_id
1 'polypeptide(L)' 'LYTNRERYKEIGVYVLPKELDEKVASLHLGKIGVKLTTLSDKQAKYLGLDKKGPFKPNYYRY' A
#
# COMPACT_ATOMS: atom_id res chain seq x y z
N LEU A 1 -2.97 15.50 -5.62
CA LEU A 1 -3.44 16.24 -6.82
C LEU A 1 -2.53 17.42 -7.17
N TYR A 2 -2.30 18.38 -6.26
CA TYR A 2 -1.46 19.57 -6.49
C TYR A 2 -0.10 19.30 -7.16
N THR A 3 0.62 18.27 -6.71
CA THR A 3 1.98 17.93 -7.19
C THR A 3 2.02 17.16 -8.51
N ASN A 4 0.88 16.65 -9.01
CA ASN A 4 0.82 15.74 -10.17
C ASN A 4 -0.36 16.07 -11.08
N ARG A 5 -0.62 17.36 -11.37
CA ARG A 5 -1.79 17.80 -12.15
C ARG A 5 -1.87 17.12 -13.52
N GLU A 6 -0.73 16.97 -14.20
CA GLU A 6 -0.64 16.34 -15.53
C GLU A 6 -1.11 14.88 -15.57
N ARG A 7 -1.09 14.18 -14.42
CA ARG A 7 -1.52 12.78 -14.32
C ARG A 7 -3.05 12.63 -14.21
N TYR A 8 -3.77 13.72 -13.92
CA TYR A 8 -5.21 13.75 -13.66
C TYR A 8 -5.89 14.78 -14.55
N LYS A 9 -5.57 14.77 -15.85
CA LYS A 9 -6.12 15.73 -16.84
C LYS A 9 -7.57 15.44 -17.19
N GLU A 10 -7.92 14.17 -17.24
CA GLU A 10 -9.29 13.75 -17.54
C GLU A 10 -10.16 13.95 -16.31
N ILE A 11 -11.38 14.43 -16.53
CA ILE A 11 -12.36 14.53 -15.44
C ILE A 11 -12.83 13.11 -15.15
N GLY A 12 -12.56 12.64 -13.93
CA GLY A 12 -12.89 11.28 -13.52
C GLY A 12 -12.75 11.08 -12.02
N VAL A 13 -13.15 9.89 -11.57
CA VAL A 13 -12.97 9.45 -10.18
C VAL A 13 -11.70 8.63 -10.08
N TYR A 14 -10.83 9.00 -9.16
CA TYR A 14 -9.55 8.36 -8.94
C TYR A 14 -9.46 7.85 -7.51
N VAL A 15 -8.83 6.69 -7.34
CA VAL A 15 -8.50 6.12 -6.03
C VAL A 15 -7.00 6.25 -5.77
N LEU A 16 -6.61 6.32 -4.50
CA LEU A 16 -5.20 6.32 -4.15
C LEU A 16 -4.58 4.93 -4.43
N PRO A 17 -3.28 4.88 -4.81
CA PRO A 17 -2.55 3.63 -4.91
C PRO A 17 -2.53 2.87 -3.58
N LYS A 18 -2.47 1.52 -3.64
CA LYS A 18 -2.48 0.67 -2.44
C LYS A 18 -1.31 0.93 -1.51
N GLU A 19 -0.17 1.36 -2.03
CA GLU A 19 1.01 1.71 -1.23
C GLU A 19 0.72 2.88 -0.28
N LEU A 20 -0.12 3.84 -0.71
CA LEU A 20 -0.53 4.95 0.15
C LEU A 20 -1.56 4.49 1.20
N ASP A 21 -2.44 3.56 0.85
CA ASP A 21 -3.40 2.97 1.78
C ASP A 21 -2.70 2.18 2.89
N GLU A 22 -1.76 1.31 2.52
CA GLU A 22 -0.91 0.56 3.47
C GLU A 22 -0.06 1.51 4.34
N LYS A 23 0.44 2.61 3.77
CA LYS A 23 1.16 3.64 4.52
C LYS A 23 0.25 4.30 5.57
N VAL A 24 -0.97 4.67 5.21
CA VAL A 24 -1.95 5.24 6.16
C VAL A 24 -2.19 4.25 7.31
N ALA A 25 -2.42 2.97 7.02
CA ALA A 25 -2.59 1.94 8.05
C ALA A 25 -1.36 1.86 8.98
N SER A 26 -0.15 1.82 8.41
CA SER A 26 1.10 1.70 9.19
C SER A 26 1.30 2.82 10.21
N LEU A 27 0.89 4.05 9.88
CA LEU A 27 1.03 5.22 10.75
C LEU A 27 0.17 5.13 12.02
N HIS A 28 -0.93 4.37 11.99
CA HIS A 28 -1.84 4.23 13.12
C HIS A 28 -1.43 3.10 14.08
N LEU A 29 -0.61 2.15 13.64
CA LEU A 29 -0.29 0.94 14.41
C LEU A 29 0.40 1.24 15.74
N GLY A 30 1.27 2.25 15.77
CA GLY A 30 1.96 2.67 16.99
C GLY A 30 1.00 3.13 18.09
N LYS A 31 -0.13 3.75 17.72
CA LYS A 31 -1.13 4.23 18.68
C LYS A 31 -1.87 3.09 19.37
N ILE A 32 -2.03 1.95 18.69
CA ILE A 32 -2.73 0.77 19.19
C ILE A 32 -1.76 -0.34 19.66
N GLY A 33 -0.46 -0.04 19.75
CA GLY A 33 0.57 -0.96 20.26
C GLY A 33 0.83 -2.18 19.37
N VAL A 34 0.42 -2.14 18.10
CA VAL A 34 0.60 -3.27 17.17
C VAL A 34 2.03 -3.31 16.66
N LYS A 35 2.62 -4.51 16.62
CA LYS A 35 3.91 -4.80 15.99
C LYS A 35 3.69 -5.65 14.76
N LEU A 36 4.08 -5.15 13.58
CA LEU A 36 4.01 -5.92 12.35
C LEU A 36 5.18 -6.89 12.22
N THR A 37 4.89 -8.08 11.71
CA THR A 37 5.91 -9.03 11.24
C THR A 37 6.46 -8.56 9.89
N THR A 38 7.78 -8.68 9.70
CA THR A 38 8.43 -8.39 8.42
C THR A 38 8.66 -9.69 7.65
N LEU A 39 8.36 -9.69 6.35
CA LEU A 39 8.64 -10.84 5.49
C LEU A 39 10.16 -11.08 5.36
N SER A 40 10.59 -12.33 5.51
CA SER A 40 11.92 -12.77 5.08
C SER A 40 12.05 -12.77 3.55
N ASP A 41 13.28 -12.78 3.02
CA ASP A 41 13.52 -12.85 1.56
C ASP A 41 12.89 -14.10 0.94
N LYS A 42 12.97 -15.23 1.66
CA LYS A 42 12.37 -16.48 1.22
C LYS A 42 10.85 -16.39 1.12
N GLN A 43 10.18 -15.77 2.10
CA GLN A 43 8.73 -15.60 2.09
C GLN A 43 8.29 -14.61 1.00
N ALA A 44 8.97 -13.48 0.88
CA ALA A 44 8.70 -12.48 -0.16
C ALA A 44 8.80 -13.10 -1.56
N LYS A 45 9.90 -13.82 -1.83
CA LYS A 45 10.09 -14.55 -3.10
C LYS A 45 9.02 -15.63 -3.31
N TYR A 46 8.67 -16.38 -2.27
CA TYR A 46 7.65 -17.44 -2.36
C TYR A 46 6.27 -16.88 -2.70
N LEU A 47 5.91 -15.74 -2.12
CA LEU A 47 4.63 -15.06 -2.37
C LEU A 47 4.63 -14.19 -3.63
N GLY A 48 5.81 -13.93 -4.22
CA GLY A 48 5.95 -13.00 -5.34
C GLY A 48 5.66 -11.54 -4.96
N LEU A 49 5.92 -11.16 -3.70
CA LEU A 49 5.64 -9.83 -3.16
C LEU A 49 6.93 -9.12 -2.76
N ASP A 50 6.93 -7.79 -2.81
CA ASP A 50 7.98 -6.98 -2.18
C ASP A 50 7.81 -7.00 -0.64
N LYS A 51 8.91 -6.96 0.11
CA LYS A 51 8.89 -6.90 1.58
C LYS A 51 8.19 -5.65 2.13
N LYS A 52 8.11 -4.58 1.33
CA LYS A 52 7.49 -3.30 1.67
C LYS A 52 6.09 -3.13 1.07
N GLY A 53 5.57 -4.17 0.41
CA GLY A 53 4.26 -4.13 -0.24
C GLY A 53 4.29 -3.53 -1.65
N PRO A 54 3.12 -3.36 -2.29
CA PRO A 54 1.80 -3.67 -1.75
C PRO A 54 1.64 -5.17 -1.51
N PHE A 55 1.12 -5.54 -0.34
CA PHE A 55 0.94 -6.95 0.04
C PHE A 55 -0.35 -7.57 -0.56
N LYS A 56 -1.21 -6.67 -1.06
CA LYS A 56 -2.52 -6.76 -1.72
C LYS A 56 -2.61 -6.68 -3.25
N PRO A 57 -3.13 -7.63 -4.05
CA PRO A 57 -3.49 -7.30 -5.44
C PRO A 57 -4.70 -6.33 -5.51
N ASN A 58 -4.86 -5.60 -6.62
CA ASN A 58 -5.85 -4.52 -6.76
C ASN A 58 -7.31 -4.92 -6.51
N TYR A 59 -7.71 -6.12 -6.94
CA TYR A 59 -9.07 -6.64 -6.77
C TYR A 59 -9.35 -7.21 -5.37
N TYR A 60 -8.36 -7.20 -4.48
CA TYR A 60 -8.52 -7.70 -3.13
C TYR A 60 -9.39 -6.77 -2.30
N ARG A 61 -10.39 -7.34 -1.61
CA ARG A 61 -11.45 -6.58 -0.95
C ARG A 61 -11.05 -5.99 0.40
N TYR A 62 -10.06 -6.56 1.09
CA TYR A 62 -9.40 -6.05 2.32
C TYR A 62 -8.11 -6.76 2.63
#